data_AF-A0A0N5BEZ1-F1
#
_entry.id   AF-A0A0N5BEZ1-F1
#
_cell.length_a   1.000
_cell.length_b   1.000
_cell.length_c   1.000
_cell.angle_alpha   90.00
_cell.angle_beta   90.00
_cell.angle_gamma   90.00
#
_symmetry.space_group_name_H-M   'P 1'
#
loop_
_entity.id
_entity.type
_entity.pdbx_description
1 polymer ?
#
loop_
_entity_poly.entity_id
_entity_poly.type
_entity_poly.pdbx_seq_one_letter_code
_entity_poly.pdbx_strand_id
1 'polypeptide(L)'
;MDSGPEEERSEEQDYTPILSDDALLLIFSELNWKDILNVKLVSRRFYGIIHGNYHRLKRRDVSTISIKYGRNRIRYPFYLNLAFHDTVDEDFPELLNIPYTKTINIQSVEELPALLKVFDMRKLDKLYVLVDVNPDIFRILGDFLQVGTKIKILKILKLAEKDFDSFKTFTGKFSSVKSLNIEHICASLTETKEVCPLLSSLTSFNTIETSCIYECSSTKILSAGMVTELLRRNPHLDYLNIGTGNIEFVRSLFKGYFTVEQPRKMENECRYNVIYLNIYFNGEYELLLDILKSSLSEIGNVVKVCSDPEGVTFESEVDCKYCFKNKHGILRRFFVSNNEPPTIIRDWD
;
A
#
# COMPACT_ATOMS: atom_id res chain seq x y z
N MET A 1 8.76 -63.56 -29.66
CA MET A 1 7.83 -62.72 -30.42
C MET A 1 6.45 -63.12 -29.97
N ASP A 2 5.83 -62.31 -29.11
CA ASP A 2 4.42 -62.40 -28.76
C ASP A 2 3.93 -60.96 -28.60
N SER A 3 3.22 -60.49 -29.62
CA SER A 3 2.68 -59.15 -29.73
C SER A 3 1.31 -59.15 -29.05
N GLY A 4 1.20 -58.45 -27.92
CA GLY A 4 -0.09 -58.19 -27.27
C GLY A 4 -0.96 -57.28 -28.15
N PRO A 5 -2.29 -57.37 -28.05
CA PRO A 5 -3.19 -56.59 -28.89
C PRO A 5 -3.05 -55.11 -28.52
N GLU A 6 -2.75 -54.29 -29.53
CA GLU A 6 -2.89 -52.85 -29.46
C GLU A 6 -4.34 -52.53 -29.09
N GLU A 7 -4.56 -52.06 -27.86
CA GLU A 7 -5.81 -51.40 -27.49
C GLU A 7 -5.95 -50.18 -28.40
N GLU A 8 -6.76 -50.32 -29.45
CA GLU A 8 -7.34 -49.20 -30.19
C GLU A 8 -8.07 -48.31 -29.18
N ARG A 9 -7.38 -47.25 -28.73
CA ARG A 9 -8.02 -46.11 -28.08
C ARG A 9 -8.93 -45.49 -29.13
N SER A 10 -10.21 -45.82 -29.06
CA SER A 10 -11.25 -45.09 -29.77
C SER A 10 -11.14 -43.62 -29.36
N GLU A 11 -10.71 -42.77 -30.29
CA GLU A 11 -10.91 -41.33 -30.19
C GLU A 11 -12.43 -41.12 -30.15
N GLU A 12 -12.99 -40.94 -28.95
CA GLU A 12 -14.37 -40.52 -28.78
C GLU A 12 -14.57 -39.26 -29.64
N GLN A 13 -15.46 -39.36 -30.62
CA GLN A 13 -15.85 -38.22 -31.44
C GLN A 13 -16.38 -37.13 -30.52
N ASP A 14 -15.65 -36.02 -30.47
CA ASP A 14 -15.99 -34.86 -29.67
C ASP A 14 -17.28 -34.25 -30.24
N TYR A 15 -18.45 -34.57 -29.66
CA TYR A 15 -19.76 -34.00 -30.02
C TYR A 15 -19.93 -32.55 -29.51
N THR A 16 -18.86 -31.89 -29.10
CA THR A 16 -18.86 -30.48 -28.70
C THR A 16 -19.04 -29.44 -29.86
N PRO A 17 -19.09 -29.73 -31.19
CA PRO A 17 -19.14 -28.66 -32.20
C PRO A 17 -20.53 -28.01 -32.36
N ILE A 18 -21.52 -28.35 -31.52
CA ILE A 18 -22.88 -27.83 -31.65
C ILE A 18 -22.96 -26.33 -31.29
N LEU A 19 -22.13 -25.83 -30.37
CA LEU A 19 -22.10 -24.42 -29.97
C LEU A 19 -20.80 -23.74 -30.36
N SER A 20 -20.88 -22.51 -30.85
CA SER A 20 -19.71 -21.66 -31.09
C SER A 20 -19.03 -21.27 -29.78
N ASP A 21 -17.74 -20.92 -29.83
CA ASP A 21 -16.98 -20.49 -28.65
C ASP A 21 -17.58 -19.23 -28.01
N ASP A 22 -18.16 -18.33 -28.81
CA ASP A 22 -18.88 -17.15 -28.30
C ASP A 22 -20.15 -17.53 -27.54
N ALA A 23 -20.92 -18.51 -28.03
CA ALA A 23 -22.10 -19.00 -27.35
C ALA A 23 -21.73 -19.67 -26.02
N LEU A 24 -20.66 -20.49 -26.01
CA LEU A 24 -20.13 -21.09 -24.79
C LEU A 24 -19.65 -20.03 -23.80
N LEU A 25 -18.98 -18.98 -24.27
CA LEU A 25 -18.51 -17.90 -23.41
C LEU A 25 -19.66 -17.12 -22.77
N LEU A 26 -20.75 -16.87 -23.50
CA LEU A 26 -21.96 -16.28 -22.92
C LEU A 26 -22.54 -17.17 -21.83
N ILE A 27 -22.64 -18.48 -22.07
CA ILE A 27 -23.09 -19.45 -21.06
C ILE A 27 -22.16 -19.42 -19.83
N PHE A 28 -20.84 -19.44 -20.05
CA PHE A 28 -19.86 -19.40 -18.97
C PHE A 28 -19.93 -18.10 -18.17
N SER A 29 -20.27 -16.97 -18.80
CA SER A 29 -20.36 -15.67 -18.10
C SER A 29 -21.48 -15.62 -17.04
N GLU A 30 -22.49 -16.49 -17.16
CA GLU A 30 -23.57 -16.64 -16.19
C GLU A 30 -23.20 -17.56 -15.00
N LEU A 31 -22.10 -18.33 -15.12
CA LEU A 31 -21.66 -19.25 -14.08
C LEU A 31 -20.97 -18.54 -12.92
N ASN A 32 -21.11 -19.10 -11.72
CA ASN A 32 -20.32 -18.66 -10.57
C ASN A 32 -18.86 -19.15 -10.70
N TRP A 33 -17.98 -18.60 -9.88
CA TRP A 33 -16.55 -18.91 -9.95
C TRP A 33 -16.22 -20.40 -9.69
N LYS A 34 -16.95 -21.07 -8.80
CA LYS A 34 -16.75 -22.49 -8.49
C LYS A 34 -17.09 -23.35 -9.71
N ASP A 35 -18.19 -23.03 -10.39
CA ASP A 35 -18.61 -23.72 -11.60
C ASP A 35 -17.65 -23.47 -12.77
N ILE A 36 -17.17 -22.24 -12.93
CA ILE A 36 -16.10 -21.92 -13.91
C ILE A 36 -14.86 -22.81 -13.69
N LEU A 37 -14.45 -23.01 -12.44
CA LEU A 37 -13.31 -23.87 -12.11
C LEU A 37 -13.57 -25.33 -12.51
N ASN A 38 -14.80 -25.83 -12.35
CA ASN A 38 -15.17 -27.19 -12.75
C ASN A 38 -15.24 -27.32 -14.27
N VAL A 39 -15.89 -26.37 -14.96
CA VAL A 39 -16.03 -26.38 -16.43
C VAL A 39 -14.67 -26.37 -17.13
N LYS A 40 -13.71 -25.62 -16.60
CA LYS A 40 -12.31 -25.61 -17.07
C LYS A 40 -11.68 -27.02 -17.12
N LEU A 41 -12.10 -27.94 -16.25
CA LEU A 41 -11.52 -29.29 -16.15
C LEU A 41 -12.18 -30.28 -17.12
N VAL A 42 -13.30 -29.92 -17.74
CA VAL A 42 -14.07 -30.83 -18.60
C VAL A 42 -13.36 -31.09 -19.93
N SER A 43 -12.82 -30.06 -20.59
CA SER A 43 -12.15 -30.23 -21.89
C SER A 43 -11.07 -29.18 -22.14
N ARG A 44 -10.13 -29.50 -23.04
CA ARG A 44 -9.10 -28.55 -23.51
C ARG A 44 -9.72 -27.33 -24.18
N ARG A 45 -10.82 -27.50 -24.91
CA ARG A 45 -11.56 -26.41 -25.56
C ARG A 45 -12.13 -25.45 -24.53
N PHE A 46 -12.81 -25.97 -23.50
CA PHE A 46 -13.38 -25.13 -22.44
C PHE A 46 -12.29 -24.40 -21.65
N TYR A 47 -11.19 -25.09 -21.34
CA TYR A 47 -10.01 -24.45 -20.78
C TYR A 47 -9.54 -23.26 -21.64
N GLY A 48 -9.39 -23.46 -22.95
CA GLY A 48 -8.96 -22.41 -23.88
C GLY A 48 -9.89 -21.19 -23.90
N ILE A 49 -11.21 -21.42 -23.99
CA ILE A 49 -12.22 -20.36 -23.97
C ILE A 49 -12.16 -19.57 -22.66
N ILE A 50 -12.17 -20.26 -21.51
CA ILE A 50 -12.12 -19.63 -20.19
C ILE A 50 -10.81 -18.85 -20.01
N HIS A 51 -9.69 -19.47 -20.35
CA HIS A 51 -8.36 -18.87 -20.16
C HIS A 51 -8.15 -17.61 -20.99
N GLY A 52 -8.65 -17.57 -22.23
CA GLY A 52 -8.58 -16.38 -23.09
C GLY A 52 -9.51 -15.24 -22.64
N ASN A 53 -10.57 -15.54 -21.88
CA ASN A 53 -11.68 -14.62 -21.64
C ASN A 53 -11.99 -14.33 -20.16
N TYR A 54 -11.05 -14.56 -19.22
CA TYR A 54 -11.25 -14.26 -17.79
C TYR A 54 -11.78 -12.85 -17.50
N HIS A 55 -11.42 -11.86 -18.32
CA HIS A 55 -11.89 -10.47 -18.17
C HIS A 55 -13.40 -10.28 -18.43
N ARG A 56 -14.04 -11.24 -19.13
CA ARG A 56 -15.48 -11.26 -19.43
C ARG A 56 -16.27 -12.18 -18.49
N LEU A 57 -15.58 -12.98 -17.67
CA LEU A 57 -16.18 -13.94 -16.76
C LEU A 57 -16.31 -13.35 -15.35
N LYS A 58 -17.21 -13.92 -14.55
CA LYS A 58 -17.33 -13.62 -13.12
C LYS A 58 -16.09 -14.12 -12.39
N ARG A 59 -15.19 -13.20 -12.04
CA ARG A 59 -13.95 -13.47 -11.30
C ARG A 59 -14.21 -13.45 -9.79
N ARG A 60 -13.30 -14.06 -9.03
CA ARG A 60 -13.38 -14.07 -7.57
C ARG A 60 -12.91 -12.73 -7.00
N ASP A 61 -13.74 -12.09 -6.18
CA ASP A 61 -13.43 -10.84 -5.47
C ASP A 61 -12.31 -11.08 -4.43
N VAL A 62 -11.22 -10.32 -4.54
CA VAL A 62 -10.09 -10.37 -3.59
C VAL A 62 -10.11 -9.12 -2.71
N SER A 63 -10.07 -9.32 -1.39
CA SER A 63 -10.06 -8.24 -0.40
C SER A 63 -8.64 -7.78 -0.08
N THR A 64 -7.69 -8.71 -0.03
CA THR A 64 -6.30 -8.42 0.32
C THR A 64 -5.34 -9.12 -0.62
N ILE A 65 -4.34 -8.38 -1.08
CA ILE A 65 -3.21 -8.92 -1.83
C ILE A 65 -1.92 -8.61 -1.06
N SER A 66 -1.10 -9.62 -0.85
CA SER A 66 0.25 -9.46 -0.32
C SER A 66 1.23 -10.20 -1.20
N ILE A 67 2.19 -9.46 -1.77
CA ILE A 67 3.26 -10.01 -2.59
C ILE A 67 4.55 -9.92 -1.78
N LYS A 68 5.17 -11.07 -1.48
CA LYS A 68 6.41 -11.15 -0.69
C LYS A 68 7.54 -11.76 -1.53
N TYR A 69 8.78 -11.32 -1.33
CA TYR A 69 9.97 -11.97 -1.86
C TYR A 69 10.76 -12.67 -0.74
N GLY A 70 10.93 -13.99 -0.84
CA GLY A 70 11.70 -14.79 0.10
C GLY A 70 13.12 -15.03 -0.40
N ARG A 71 14.08 -14.20 0.04
CA ARG A 71 15.51 -14.34 -0.31
C ARG A 71 16.08 -15.75 -0.14
N ASN A 72 15.60 -16.48 0.86
CA ASN A 72 16.13 -17.80 1.23
C ASN A 72 15.44 -18.96 0.48
N ARG A 73 14.49 -18.70 -0.42
CA ARG A 73 13.70 -19.73 -1.11
C ARG A 73 14.11 -19.81 -2.57
N ILE A 74 15.11 -20.65 -2.86
CA ILE A 74 15.69 -20.80 -4.21
C ILE A 74 14.65 -21.20 -5.26
N ARG A 75 13.67 -22.05 -4.90
CA ARG A 75 12.70 -22.61 -5.86
C ARG A 75 11.51 -21.70 -6.14
N TYR A 76 11.08 -20.93 -5.16
CA TYR A 76 9.91 -20.04 -5.24
C TYR A 76 10.24 -18.73 -4.53
N PRO A 77 10.95 -17.83 -5.21
CA PRO A 77 11.37 -16.58 -4.58
C PRO A 77 10.20 -15.65 -4.29
N PHE A 78 9.04 -15.81 -4.94
CA PHE A 78 7.87 -14.95 -4.73
C PHE A 78 6.68 -15.70 -4.10
N TYR A 79 5.92 -14.99 -3.28
CA TYR A 79 4.66 -15.44 -2.68
C TYR A 79 3.57 -14.45 -2.98
N LEU A 80 2.44 -14.95 -3.48
CA LEU A 80 1.20 -14.19 -3.57
C LEU A 80 0.23 -14.73 -2.53
N ASN A 81 0.00 -13.95 -1.48
CA ASN A 81 -1.00 -14.21 -0.46
C ASN A 81 -2.27 -13.43 -0.83
N LEU A 82 -3.38 -14.14 -0.90
CA LEU A 82 -4.69 -13.60 -1.22
C LEU A 82 -5.61 -13.83 -0.03
N ALA A 83 -6.35 -12.80 0.38
CA ALA A 83 -7.52 -12.98 1.23
C ALA A 83 -8.76 -12.59 0.42
N PHE A 84 -9.84 -13.32 0.62
CA PHE A 84 -11.09 -13.11 -0.10
C PHE A 84 -12.11 -12.48 0.85
N HIS A 85 -13.07 -11.73 0.31
CA HIS A 85 -14.28 -11.46 1.07
C HIS A 85 -15.04 -12.78 1.16
N ASP A 86 -15.35 -13.23 2.37
CA ASP A 86 -16.17 -14.41 2.52
C ASP A 86 -17.50 -14.15 1.81
N THR A 87 -17.74 -14.88 0.72
CA THR A 87 -19.10 -15.08 0.26
C THR A 87 -19.70 -15.98 1.31
N VAL A 88 -20.54 -15.40 2.18
CA VAL A 88 -21.32 -16.11 3.18
C VAL A 88 -21.83 -17.39 2.52
N ASP A 89 -21.29 -18.53 2.95
CA ASP A 89 -21.94 -19.79 2.66
C ASP A 89 -23.18 -19.76 3.55
N GLU A 90 -24.36 -19.64 2.93
CA GLU A 90 -25.63 -19.44 3.65
C GLU A 90 -25.87 -20.52 4.70
N ASP A 91 -25.19 -21.66 4.56
CA ASP A 91 -25.30 -22.83 5.43
C ASP A 91 -24.52 -22.72 6.76
N PHE A 92 -23.53 -21.83 6.90
CA PHE A 92 -22.70 -21.74 8.12
C PHE A 92 -22.41 -20.29 8.59
N PRO A 93 -23.42 -19.59 9.12
CA PRO A 93 -23.26 -18.24 9.65
C PRO A 93 -22.42 -18.17 10.95
N GLU A 94 -22.00 -19.27 11.56
CA GLU A 94 -21.26 -19.21 12.84
C GLU A 94 -19.73 -19.14 12.67
N LEU A 95 -19.20 -19.37 11.47
CA LEU A 95 -17.76 -19.24 11.13
C LEU A 95 -17.40 -17.85 10.57
N LEU A 96 -18.29 -16.87 10.78
CA LEU A 96 -18.48 -15.62 10.02
C LEU A 96 -17.31 -14.62 9.90
N ASN A 97 -16.09 -14.90 10.34
CA ASN A 97 -15.05 -13.85 10.41
C ASN A 97 -13.62 -14.30 10.14
N ILE A 98 -13.36 -15.54 9.72
CA ILE A 98 -12.00 -15.95 9.34
C ILE A 98 -11.89 -15.82 7.83
N PRO A 99 -11.27 -14.74 7.31
CA PRO A 99 -11.15 -14.57 5.87
C PRO A 99 -10.40 -15.76 5.30
N TYR A 100 -11.01 -16.44 4.32
CA TYR A 100 -10.28 -17.49 3.60
C TYR A 100 -9.03 -16.89 2.97
N THR A 101 -7.86 -17.45 3.29
CA THR A 101 -6.58 -17.06 2.71
C THR A 101 -6.01 -18.15 1.81
N LYS A 102 -5.31 -17.72 0.76
CA LYS A 102 -4.60 -18.63 -0.15
C LYS A 102 -3.23 -18.07 -0.46
N THR A 103 -2.21 -18.90 -0.27
CA THR A 103 -0.84 -18.62 -0.69
C THR A 103 -0.54 -19.34 -2.00
N ILE A 104 0.01 -18.61 -2.97
CA ILE A 104 0.49 -19.15 -4.24
C ILE A 104 2.00 -18.89 -4.31
N ASN A 105 2.76 -19.97 -4.48
CA ASN A 105 4.20 -19.92 -4.68
C ASN A 105 4.49 -19.63 -6.15
N ILE A 106 5.36 -18.66 -6.42
CA ILE A 106 5.64 -18.16 -7.77
C ILE A 106 7.14 -18.29 -8.03
N GLN A 107 7.52 -18.87 -9.18
CA GLN A 107 8.93 -19.03 -9.52
C GLN A 107 9.51 -17.73 -10.07
N SER A 108 8.75 -17.00 -10.89
CA SER A 108 9.21 -15.77 -11.53
C SER A 108 8.13 -14.67 -11.52
N VAL A 109 8.53 -13.41 -11.51
CA VAL A 109 7.57 -12.28 -11.46
C VAL A 109 6.68 -12.22 -12.71
N GLU A 110 7.14 -12.79 -13.83
CA GLU A 110 6.44 -12.84 -15.10
C GLU A 110 5.19 -13.74 -15.06
N GLU A 111 5.09 -14.64 -14.08
CA GLU A 111 3.88 -15.43 -13.83
C GLU A 111 2.78 -14.61 -13.13
N LEU A 112 3.16 -13.55 -12.41
CA LEU A 112 2.24 -12.75 -11.60
C LEU A 112 1.09 -12.16 -12.43
N PRO A 113 1.31 -11.58 -13.64
CA PRO A 113 0.21 -11.15 -14.49
C PRO A 113 -0.81 -12.25 -14.80
N ALA A 114 -0.37 -13.46 -15.13
CA ALA A 114 -1.28 -14.56 -15.44
C ALA A 114 -2.11 -14.98 -14.23
N LEU A 115 -1.50 -14.97 -13.04
CA LEU A 115 -2.18 -15.26 -11.78
C LEU A 115 -3.16 -14.16 -11.39
N LEU A 116 -2.79 -12.88 -11.53
CA LEU A 116 -3.66 -11.77 -11.15
C LEU A 116 -4.87 -11.59 -12.09
N LYS A 117 -4.77 -12.01 -13.36
CA LYS A 117 -5.87 -11.93 -14.34
C LYS A 117 -7.16 -12.61 -13.87
N VAL A 118 -7.05 -13.69 -13.08
CA VAL A 118 -8.21 -14.49 -12.66
C VAL A 118 -8.98 -13.91 -11.47
N PHE A 119 -8.45 -12.86 -10.85
CA PHE A 119 -9.05 -12.21 -9.68
C PHE A 119 -9.69 -10.87 -10.02
N ASP A 120 -10.75 -10.54 -9.31
CA ASP A 120 -11.34 -9.20 -9.34
C ASP A 120 -10.77 -8.35 -8.19
N MET A 121 -10.09 -7.27 -8.56
CA MET A 121 -9.44 -6.33 -7.63
C MET A 121 -10.19 -4.99 -7.50
N ARG A 122 -11.39 -4.87 -8.07
CA ARG A 122 -12.17 -3.62 -8.02
C ARG A 122 -12.54 -3.18 -6.60
N LYS A 123 -12.59 -4.12 -5.66
CA LYS A 123 -12.91 -3.91 -4.24
C LYS A 123 -11.72 -4.20 -3.31
N LEU A 124 -10.49 -4.06 -3.81
CA LEU A 124 -9.30 -4.34 -3.01
C LEU A 124 -9.20 -3.42 -1.79
N ASP A 125 -9.19 -4.01 -0.59
CA ASP A 125 -9.14 -3.29 0.69
C ASP A 125 -7.70 -3.00 1.13
N LYS A 126 -6.81 -3.98 0.92
CA LYS A 126 -5.43 -3.96 1.41
C LYS A 126 -4.45 -4.48 0.36
N LEU A 127 -3.35 -3.77 0.17
CA LEU A 127 -2.27 -4.14 -0.74
C LEU A 127 -0.93 -4.02 -0.04
N TYR A 128 -0.22 -5.13 0.04
CA TYR A 128 1.11 -5.24 0.62
C TYR A 128 2.11 -5.63 -0.46
N VAL A 129 3.08 -4.75 -0.75
CA VAL A 129 4.18 -5.00 -1.69
C VAL A 129 5.46 -5.13 -0.86
N LEU A 130 5.75 -6.37 -0.45
CA LEU A 130 6.88 -6.74 0.42
C LEU A 130 8.02 -7.35 -0.39
N VAL A 131 8.40 -6.66 -1.46
CA VAL A 131 9.47 -7.06 -2.39
C VAL A 131 10.60 -6.03 -2.31
N ASP A 132 11.84 -6.49 -2.33
CA ASP A 132 13.04 -5.67 -2.11
C ASP A 132 13.87 -5.43 -3.38
N VAL A 133 13.71 -6.28 -4.41
CA VAL A 133 14.49 -6.25 -5.65
C VAL A 133 13.62 -6.64 -6.86
N ASN A 134 12.62 -5.84 -7.23
CA ASN A 134 11.96 -6.01 -8.53
C ASN A 134 11.44 -4.70 -9.13
N PRO A 135 12.10 -4.17 -10.18
CA PRO A 135 11.78 -2.85 -10.73
C PRO A 135 10.40 -2.71 -11.36
N ASP A 136 9.76 -3.84 -11.71
CA ASP A 136 8.54 -3.82 -12.51
C ASP A 136 7.27 -4.15 -11.73
N ILE A 137 7.36 -4.37 -10.41
CA ILE A 137 6.20 -4.80 -9.62
C ILE A 137 5.07 -3.77 -9.62
N PHE A 138 5.40 -2.48 -9.53
CA PHE A 138 4.39 -1.41 -9.56
C PHE A 138 3.77 -1.25 -10.95
N ARG A 139 4.54 -1.48 -12.02
CA ARG A 139 4.00 -1.49 -13.39
C ARG A 139 3.00 -2.64 -13.54
N ILE A 140 3.40 -3.86 -13.18
CA ILE A 140 2.54 -5.06 -13.24
C ILE A 140 1.25 -4.82 -12.45
N LEU A 141 1.34 -4.36 -11.21
CA LEU A 141 0.16 -4.09 -10.38
C LEU A 141 -0.71 -2.97 -10.97
N GLY A 142 -0.08 -1.92 -11.49
CA GLY A 142 -0.77 -0.79 -12.11
C GLY A 142 -1.63 -1.17 -13.32
N ASP A 143 -1.25 -2.21 -14.06
CA ASP A 143 -2.01 -2.72 -15.22
C ASP A 143 -3.33 -3.40 -14.81
N PHE A 144 -3.43 -3.88 -13.57
CA PHE A 144 -4.63 -4.55 -13.07
C PHE A 144 -5.56 -3.66 -12.25
N LEU A 145 -5.07 -2.53 -11.77
CA LEU A 145 -5.85 -1.58 -11.00
C LEU A 145 -6.58 -0.60 -11.91
N GLN A 146 -7.86 -0.38 -11.63
CA GLN A 146 -8.66 0.60 -12.34
C GLN A 146 -8.36 2.00 -11.83
N VAL A 147 -8.40 3.00 -12.72
CA VAL A 147 -8.34 4.40 -12.29
C VAL A 147 -9.54 4.68 -11.39
N GLY A 148 -9.29 5.32 -10.26
CA GLY A 148 -10.31 5.60 -9.25
C GLY A 148 -10.42 4.53 -8.15
N THR A 149 -9.54 3.52 -8.14
CA THR A 149 -9.51 2.50 -7.08
C THR A 149 -9.40 3.15 -5.70
N LYS A 150 -10.15 2.66 -4.73
CA LYS A 150 -10.08 3.10 -3.32
C LYS A 150 -9.49 1.97 -2.51
N ILE A 151 -8.49 2.26 -1.69
CA ILE A 151 -7.84 1.26 -0.85
C ILE A 151 -7.71 1.77 0.58
N LYS A 152 -7.94 0.90 1.57
CA LYS A 152 -7.76 1.29 2.97
C LYS A 152 -6.29 1.29 3.35
N ILE A 153 -5.54 0.24 2.99
CA ILE A 153 -4.13 0.10 3.39
C ILE A 153 -3.27 -0.18 2.17
N LEU A 154 -2.30 0.69 1.93
CA LEU A 154 -1.20 0.46 1.00
C LEU A 154 0.11 0.40 1.79
N LYS A 155 0.76 -0.76 1.79
CA LYS A 155 2.05 -0.98 2.45
C LYS A 155 3.10 -1.41 1.43
N ILE A 156 4.24 -0.74 1.46
CA ILE A 156 5.37 -0.96 0.57
C ILE A 156 6.60 -1.13 1.45
N LEU A 157 7.24 -2.29 1.37
CA LEU A 157 8.44 -2.57 2.15
C LEU A 157 9.60 -1.67 1.68
N LYS A 158 9.83 -1.62 0.38
CA LYS A 158 10.95 -0.88 -0.19
C LYS A 158 10.54 -0.20 -1.49
N LEU A 159 10.98 1.05 -1.63
CA LEU A 159 10.81 1.85 -2.83
C LEU A 159 12.18 2.40 -3.23
N ALA A 160 12.74 1.87 -4.32
CA ALA A 160 14.01 2.33 -4.84
C ALA A 160 13.82 3.45 -5.88
N GLU A 161 14.86 4.25 -6.10
CA GLU A 161 14.85 5.34 -7.10
C GLU A 161 14.40 4.90 -8.49
N LYS A 162 14.87 3.75 -8.96
CA LYS A 162 14.49 3.15 -10.25
C LYS A 162 12.99 2.82 -10.36
N ASP A 163 12.28 2.76 -9.24
CA ASP A 163 10.86 2.40 -9.18
C ASP A 163 9.96 3.66 -9.16
N PHE A 164 10.52 4.87 -9.06
CA PHE A 164 9.72 6.07 -8.83
C PHE A 164 8.72 6.38 -9.96
N ASP A 165 9.09 6.15 -11.21
CA ASP A 165 8.20 6.41 -12.35
C ASP A 165 7.06 5.39 -12.44
N SER A 166 7.36 4.11 -12.22
CA SER A 166 6.35 3.05 -12.18
C SER A 166 5.45 3.22 -10.96
N PHE A 167 6.01 3.61 -9.81
CA PHE A 167 5.27 3.95 -8.60
C PHE A 167 4.36 5.17 -8.79
N LYS A 168 4.82 6.22 -9.48
CA LYS A 168 3.99 7.39 -9.80
C LYS A 168 2.77 6.99 -10.64
N THR A 169 2.99 6.17 -11.67
CA THR A 169 1.91 5.68 -12.54
C THR A 169 0.94 4.79 -11.77
N PHE A 170 1.47 3.92 -10.91
CA PHE A 170 0.71 3.04 -10.03
C PHE A 170 -0.14 3.83 -9.02
N THR A 171 0.45 4.81 -8.34
CA THR A 171 -0.26 5.63 -7.35
C THR A 171 -1.35 6.48 -7.97
N GLY A 172 -1.16 6.93 -9.22
CA GLY A 172 -2.18 7.62 -10.01
C GLY A 172 -3.45 6.80 -10.29
N LYS A 173 -3.46 5.49 -10.02
CA LYS A 173 -4.67 4.65 -10.13
C LYS A 173 -5.60 4.82 -8.93
N PHE A 174 -5.11 5.26 -7.78
CA PHE A 174 -5.92 5.37 -6.57
C PHE A 174 -6.62 6.74 -6.49
N SER A 175 -7.94 6.73 -6.27
CA SER A 175 -8.66 7.95 -5.86
C SER A 175 -8.59 8.20 -4.37
N SER A 176 -8.29 7.17 -3.57
CA SER A 176 -8.23 7.25 -2.12
C SER A 176 -7.32 6.17 -1.55
N VAL A 177 -6.46 6.58 -0.62
CA VAL A 177 -5.65 5.74 0.26
C VAL A 177 -5.85 6.27 1.67
N LYS A 178 -6.33 5.44 2.62
CA LYS A 178 -6.51 5.86 4.03
C LYS A 178 -5.23 5.72 4.84
N SER A 179 -4.53 4.60 4.69
CA SER A 179 -3.28 4.31 5.37
C SER A 179 -2.17 4.02 4.37
N LEU A 180 -1.12 4.84 4.38
CA LEU A 180 0.07 4.66 3.56
C LEU A 180 1.27 4.27 4.43
N ASN A 181 1.95 3.18 4.11
CA ASN A 181 3.19 2.79 4.79
C ASN A 181 4.28 2.48 3.76
N ILE A 182 5.38 3.22 3.79
CA ILE A 182 6.58 2.96 2.99
C ILE A 182 7.76 2.79 3.96
N GLU A 183 8.23 1.57 4.13
CA GLU A 183 9.21 1.22 5.18
C GLU A 183 10.66 1.54 4.80
N HIS A 184 11.00 1.57 3.51
CA HIS A 184 12.36 1.84 3.07
C HIS A 184 12.38 2.59 1.73
N ILE A 185 12.53 3.91 1.76
CA ILE A 185 12.83 4.73 0.59
C ILE A 185 14.34 4.81 0.43
N CYS A 186 14.85 4.13 -0.59
CA CYS A 186 16.28 4.06 -0.88
C CYS A 186 16.56 4.75 -2.21
N ALA A 187 17.20 5.92 -2.19
CA ALA A 187 17.61 6.64 -3.40
C ALA A 187 19.02 7.21 -3.25
N SER A 188 19.81 7.10 -4.32
CA SER A 188 21.14 7.69 -4.40
C SER A 188 21.02 9.00 -5.14
N LEU A 189 20.78 10.09 -4.42
CA LEU A 189 20.75 11.44 -5.01
C LEU A 189 22.12 11.78 -5.59
N THR A 190 22.31 11.44 -6.86
CA THR A 190 23.43 11.87 -7.69
C THR A 190 23.03 13.20 -8.34
N GLU A 191 23.19 14.27 -7.55
CA GLU A 191 23.38 15.69 -7.93
C GLU A 191 22.35 16.44 -8.78
N THR A 192 21.32 15.82 -9.37
CA THR A 192 20.36 16.56 -10.21
C THR A 192 19.14 17.06 -9.43
N LYS A 193 18.94 18.38 -9.44
CA LYS A 193 17.87 19.15 -8.76
C LYS A 193 16.46 18.95 -9.35
N GLU A 194 16.21 17.87 -10.09
CA GLU A 194 14.87 17.64 -10.64
C GLU A 194 13.86 17.37 -9.51
N VAL A 195 12.63 17.85 -9.71
CA VAL A 195 11.53 17.67 -8.76
C VAL A 195 11.32 16.17 -8.59
N CYS A 196 11.72 15.66 -7.44
CA CYS A 196 11.69 14.24 -7.12
C CYS A 196 10.30 13.63 -7.43
N PRO A 197 10.18 12.67 -8.37
CA PRO A 197 8.89 12.08 -8.75
C PRO A 197 8.10 11.49 -7.57
N LEU A 198 8.81 11.05 -6.53
CA LEU A 198 8.23 10.65 -5.25
C LEU A 198 7.32 11.73 -4.64
N LEU A 199 7.72 13.00 -4.70
CA LEU A 199 6.91 14.13 -4.19
C LEU A 199 5.58 14.20 -4.91
N SER A 200 5.59 14.11 -6.24
CA SER A 200 4.36 14.13 -7.04
C SER A 200 3.45 12.94 -6.72
N SER A 201 4.04 11.79 -6.37
CA SER A 201 3.29 10.58 -6.01
C SER A 201 2.65 10.71 -4.62
N LEU A 202 3.41 11.14 -3.61
CA LEU A 202 2.90 11.31 -2.24
C LEU A 202 1.83 12.40 -2.14
N THR A 203 1.98 13.47 -2.92
CA THR A 203 1.01 14.60 -2.94
C THR A 203 -0.22 14.33 -3.79
N SER A 204 -0.26 13.20 -4.51
CA SER A 204 -1.47 12.76 -5.22
C SER A 204 -2.58 12.32 -4.26
N PHE A 205 -2.21 11.90 -3.05
CA PHE A 205 -3.16 11.45 -2.03
C PHE A 205 -3.71 12.62 -1.20
N ASN A 206 -5.03 12.67 -1.06
CA ASN A 206 -5.76 13.68 -0.28
C ASN A 206 -6.77 13.09 0.71
N THR A 207 -6.71 11.77 0.95
CA THR A 207 -7.59 11.03 1.87
C THR A 207 -6.84 10.26 2.95
N ILE A 208 -5.55 10.53 3.14
CA ILE A 208 -4.72 9.81 4.10
C ILE A 208 -5.12 10.24 5.51
N GLU A 209 -5.38 9.24 6.35
CA GLU A 209 -5.68 9.34 7.78
C GLU A 209 -4.44 8.98 8.60
N THR A 210 -3.63 8.01 8.13
CA THR A 210 -2.37 7.60 8.77
C THR A 210 -1.27 7.37 7.75
N SER A 211 -0.04 7.82 8.05
CA SER A 211 1.10 7.61 7.16
C SER A 211 2.38 7.26 7.91
N CYS A 212 3.13 6.31 7.37
CA CYS A 212 4.46 5.92 7.82
C CYS A 212 5.44 5.99 6.65
N ILE A 213 6.49 6.78 6.75
CA ILE A 213 7.44 7.02 5.65
C ILE A 213 8.86 6.97 6.22
N TYR A 214 9.65 5.99 5.79
CA TYR A 214 10.98 5.76 6.34
C TYR A 214 12.03 5.80 5.23
N GLU A 215 13.05 6.64 5.40
CA GLU A 215 14.22 6.68 4.54
C GLU A 215 15.23 5.60 4.93
N CYS A 216 15.95 5.09 3.94
CA CYS A 216 17.17 4.33 4.18
C CYS A 216 18.26 5.26 4.75
N SER A 217 19.16 4.73 5.57
CA SER A 217 20.19 5.53 6.28
C SER A 217 21.10 6.36 5.38
N SER A 218 21.30 5.94 4.13
CA SER A 218 22.10 6.65 3.13
C SER A 218 21.32 7.66 2.29
N THR A 219 20.00 7.73 2.44
CA THR A 219 19.11 8.54 1.59
C THR A 219 18.75 9.87 2.28
N LYS A 220 18.66 10.94 1.47
CA LYS A 220 18.29 12.29 1.92
C LYS A 220 17.29 12.94 0.96
N ILE A 221 16.21 12.23 0.64
CA ILE A 221 15.23 12.60 -0.37
C ILE A 221 14.01 13.33 0.21
N LEU A 222 13.70 13.10 1.49
CA LEU A 222 12.63 13.82 2.15
C LEU A 222 13.02 15.28 2.37
N SER A 223 12.06 16.17 2.10
CA SER A 223 12.17 17.60 2.37
C SER A 223 10.99 18.09 3.20
N ALA A 224 11.20 19.16 3.97
CA ALA A 224 10.15 19.75 4.78
C ALA A 224 8.94 20.19 3.94
N GLY A 225 9.19 20.65 2.71
CA GLY A 225 8.15 21.00 1.74
C GLY A 225 7.28 19.80 1.35
N MET A 226 7.86 18.61 1.19
CA MET A 226 7.10 17.40 0.87
C MET A 226 6.09 17.05 1.97
N VAL A 227 6.57 17.05 3.22
CA VAL A 227 5.77 16.72 4.39
C VAL A 227 4.71 17.79 4.66
N THR A 228 5.08 19.06 4.50
CA THR A 228 4.15 20.19 4.62
C THR A 228 3.00 20.08 3.63
N GLU A 229 3.30 19.76 2.37
CA GLU A 229 2.27 19.58 1.34
C GLU A 229 1.39 18.35 1.61
N LEU A 230 1.98 17.25 2.11
CA LEU A 230 1.24 16.06 2.55
C LEU A 230 0.23 16.42 3.65
N LEU A 231 0.67 17.13 4.69
CA LEU A 231 -0.18 17.60 5.79
C LEU A 231 -1.29 18.53 5.27
N ARG A 232 -0.96 19.46 4.37
CA ARG A 232 -1.92 20.41 3.81
C ARG A 232 -3.02 19.75 2.99
N ARG A 233 -2.67 18.70 2.22
CA ARG A 233 -3.61 17.97 1.35
C ARG A 233 -4.48 16.97 2.09
N ASN A 234 -4.07 16.55 3.28
CA ASN A 234 -4.74 15.50 4.03
C ASN A 234 -5.25 16.08 5.37
N PRO A 235 -6.37 16.83 5.34
CA PRO A 235 -6.92 17.48 6.54
C PRO A 235 -7.44 16.49 7.60
N HIS A 236 -7.49 15.20 7.27
CA HIS A 236 -7.86 14.09 8.15
C HIS A 236 -6.65 13.29 8.67
N LEU A 237 -5.42 13.76 8.42
CA LEU A 237 -4.22 13.07 8.85
C LEU A 237 -4.06 13.20 10.38
N ASP A 238 -4.24 12.09 11.08
CA ASP A 238 -4.13 12.02 12.54
C ASP A 238 -2.68 11.73 12.96
N TYR A 239 -2.03 10.83 12.23
CA TYR A 239 -0.70 10.30 12.54
C TYR A 239 0.20 10.30 11.32
N LEU A 240 1.35 10.96 11.45
CA LEU A 240 2.44 10.92 10.49
C LEU A 240 3.73 10.49 11.19
N ASN A 241 4.20 9.30 10.84
CA ASN A 241 5.48 8.76 11.28
C ASN A 241 6.50 8.92 10.16
N ILE A 242 7.64 9.52 10.49
CA ILE A 242 8.77 9.67 9.56
C ILE A 242 10.00 9.08 10.22
N GLY A 243 10.78 8.29 9.50
CA GLY A 243 12.14 7.99 9.95
C GLY A 243 13.18 8.40 8.93
N THR A 244 14.28 8.95 9.45
CA THR A 244 15.30 9.63 8.67
C THR A 244 16.58 9.79 9.51
N GLY A 245 17.72 9.90 8.84
CA GLY A 245 19.00 10.29 9.44
C GLY A 245 19.40 11.73 9.13
N ASN A 246 18.55 12.48 8.44
CA ASN A 246 18.88 13.80 7.92
C ASN A 246 18.53 14.92 8.92
N ILE A 247 19.52 15.36 9.70
CA ILE A 247 19.38 16.44 10.71
C ILE A 247 18.79 17.71 10.11
N GLU A 248 19.30 18.16 8.95
CA GLU A 248 18.85 19.40 8.32
C GLU A 248 17.40 19.32 7.86
N PHE A 249 16.97 18.15 7.37
CA PHE A 249 15.57 17.89 7.07
C PHE A 249 14.70 17.97 8.33
N VAL A 250 15.07 17.29 9.42
CA VAL A 250 14.29 17.31 10.66
C VAL A 250 14.21 18.72 11.24
N ARG A 251 15.31 19.47 11.26
CA ARG A 251 15.34 20.88 11.67
C ARG A 251 14.40 21.74 10.84
N SER A 252 14.47 21.60 9.51
CA SER A 252 13.62 22.37 8.59
C SER A 252 12.14 21.99 8.74
N LEU A 253 11.86 20.70 8.93
CA LEU A 253 10.52 20.17 9.15
C LEU A 253 9.95 20.66 10.48
N PHE A 254 10.74 20.67 11.55
CA PHE A 254 10.34 21.19 12.85
C PHE A 254 9.86 22.65 12.74
N LYS A 255 10.66 23.52 12.11
CA LYS A 255 10.29 24.93 11.86
C LYS A 255 9.03 25.04 10.99
N GLY A 256 8.96 24.26 9.91
CA GLY A 256 7.79 24.24 9.01
C GLY A 256 6.51 23.78 9.71
N TYR A 257 6.58 22.70 10.50
CA TYR A 257 5.42 22.08 11.15
C TYR A 257 4.68 23.02 12.11
N PHE A 258 5.41 23.86 12.85
CA PHE A 258 4.81 24.84 13.77
C PHE A 258 4.40 26.15 13.11
N THR A 259 4.88 26.45 11.90
CA THR A 259 4.55 27.69 11.18
C THR A 259 3.47 27.50 10.11
N VAL A 260 3.34 26.30 9.56
CA VAL A 260 2.37 25.97 8.52
C VAL A 260 0.95 26.01 9.07
N GLU A 261 0.05 26.66 8.34
CA GLU A 261 -1.38 26.55 8.60
C GLU A 261 -1.92 25.24 8.00
N GLN A 262 -2.53 24.41 8.83
CA GLN A 262 -3.13 23.15 8.38
C GLN A 262 -4.65 23.31 8.27
N PRO A 263 -5.23 23.16 7.07
CA PRO A 263 -6.67 23.11 6.91
C PRO A 263 -7.21 21.84 7.59
N ARG A 264 -8.35 21.95 8.28
CA ARG A 264 -9.06 20.80 8.83
C ARG A 264 -10.49 20.78 8.31
N LYS A 265 -10.95 19.60 7.91
CA LYS A 265 -12.34 19.38 7.51
C LYS A 265 -13.12 19.00 8.75
N MET A 266 -13.86 19.95 9.32
CA MET A 266 -14.67 19.71 10.52
C MET A 266 -16.13 19.48 10.14
N GLU A 267 -16.54 18.21 10.15
CA GLU A 267 -17.95 17.82 10.20
C GLU A 267 -18.37 17.78 11.69
N ASN A 268 -18.75 18.95 12.19
CA ASN A 268 -19.57 19.22 13.37
C ASN A 268 -19.20 18.74 14.80
N GLU A 269 -18.28 17.81 15.08
CA GLU A 269 -17.94 17.46 16.48
C GLU A 269 -16.45 17.14 16.69
N CYS A 270 -15.88 17.73 17.76
CA CYS A 270 -14.47 17.78 18.14
C CYS A 270 -13.81 16.42 18.49
N ARG A 271 -13.67 15.48 17.54
CA ARG A 271 -12.98 14.20 17.83
C ARG A 271 -11.47 14.20 17.56
N TYR A 272 -10.95 15.15 16.78
CA TYR A 272 -9.55 15.14 16.36
C TYR A 272 -8.91 16.50 16.60
N ASN A 273 -8.57 16.86 17.84
CA ASN A 273 -7.87 18.11 18.16
C ASN A 273 -6.34 17.98 18.12
N VAL A 274 -5.79 16.77 17.97
CA VAL A 274 -4.34 16.52 18.00
C VAL A 274 -3.82 16.10 16.62
N ILE A 275 -2.70 16.66 16.17
CA ILE A 275 -1.89 16.09 15.07
C ILE A 275 -0.60 15.55 15.67
N TYR A 276 -0.26 14.31 15.33
CA TYR A 276 1.00 13.67 15.72
C TYR A 276 1.95 13.61 14.53
N LEU A 277 3.09 14.28 14.66
CA LEU A 277 4.25 14.08 13.80
C LEU A 277 5.35 13.43 14.63
N ASN A 278 5.62 12.15 14.35
CA ASN A 278 6.63 11.37 15.05
C ASN A 278 7.85 11.19 14.15
N ILE A 279 9.02 11.55 14.66
CA ILE A 279 10.31 11.41 13.99
C ILE A 279 11.12 10.31 14.66
N TYR A 280 11.38 9.24 13.92
CA TYR A 280 12.28 8.15 14.30
C TYR A 280 13.65 8.42 13.69
N PHE A 281 14.54 9.01 14.48
CA PHE A 281 15.80 9.55 14.03
C PHE A 281 16.95 8.56 14.25
N ASN A 282 17.67 8.19 13.19
CA ASN A 282 18.76 7.20 13.25
C ASN A 282 20.17 7.80 13.09
N GLY A 283 20.35 9.09 13.41
CA GLY A 283 21.64 9.79 13.38
C GLY A 283 22.14 10.22 14.76
N GLU A 284 22.91 11.31 14.82
CA GLU A 284 23.41 11.91 16.07
C GLU A 284 22.27 12.57 16.89
N TYR A 285 21.55 11.75 17.64
CA TYR A 285 20.31 12.14 18.33
C TYR A 285 20.48 13.32 19.30
N GLU A 286 21.52 13.32 20.13
CA GLU A 286 21.78 14.42 21.08
C GLU A 286 22.04 15.75 20.36
N LEU A 287 22.84 15.71 19.28
CA LEU A 287 23.08 16.88 18.44
C LEU A 287 21.77 17.41 17.83
N LEU A 288 20.92 16.51 17.33
CA LEU A 288 19.60 16.90 16.83
C LEU A 288 18.77 17.58 17.92
N LEU A 289 18.71 17.03 19.14
CA LEU A 289 17.95 17.63 20.23
C LEU A 289 18.45 19.03 20.59
N ASP A 290 19.76 19.25 20.63
CA ASP A 290 20.35 20.57 20.88
C ASP A 290 19.99 21.58 19.77
N ILE A 291 19.99 21.14 18.52
CA ILE A 291 19.55 21.94 17.36
C ILE A 291 18.06 22.29 17.46
N LEU A 292 17.21 21.34 17.85
CA LEU A 292 15.77 21.58 17.98
C LEU A 292 15.46 22.52 19.15
N LYS A 293 16.12 22.32 20.31
CA LYS A 293 15.98 23.21 21.48
C LYS A 293 16.43 24.63 21.17
N SER A 294 17.57 24.81 20.50
CA SER A 294 18.03 26.15 20.10
C SER A 294 17.08 26.82 19.09
N SER A 295 16.46 26.04 18.20
CA SER A 295 15.47 26.51 17.23
C SER A 295 14.15 26.95 17.87
N LEU A 296 13.87 26.63 19.15
CA LEU A 296 12.65 27.08 19.85
C LEU A 296 12.54 28.60 19.93
N SER A 297 13.67 29.28 20.10
CA SER A 297 13.72 30.75 20.14
C SER A 297 13.23 31.41 18.85
N GLU A 298 13.27 30.69 17.73
CA GLU A 298 12.79 31.14 16.43
C GLU A 298 11.30 30.84 16.21
N ILE A 299 10.70 29.95 17.02
CA ILE A 299 9.32 29.48 16.87
C ILE A 299 8.51 29.97 18.06
N GLY A 300 7.90 31.16 17.94
CA GLY A 300 7.18 31.82 19.03
C GLY A 300 5.97 31.06 19.61
N ASN A 301 5.54 29.95 18.99
CA ASN A 301 4.32 29.23 19.34
C ASN A 301 4.54 27.91 20.09
N VAL A 302 5.79 27.44 20.30
CA VAL A 302 6.02 26.17 21.01
C VAL A 302 5.97 26.42 22.51
N VAL A 303 5.05 25.74 23.19
CA VAL A 303 4.68 26.06 24.58
C VAL A 303 5.31 25.08 25.57
N LYS A 304 5.51 23.82 25.18
CA LYS A 304 5.93 22.78 26.12
C LYS A 304 6.90 21.80 25.49
N VAL A 305 7.96 21.47 26.24
CA VAL A 305 8.89 20.38 25.94
C VAL A 305 8.74 19.34 27.03
N CYS A 306 8.39 18.11 26.67
CA CYS A 306 8.32 16.98 27.58
C CYS A 306 9.38 15.97 27.17
N SER A 307 10.23 15.56 28.10
CA SER A 307 11.14 14.44 27.93
C SER A 307 10.55 13.21 28.61
N ASP A 308 10.52 12.10 27.90
CA ASP A 308 10.17 10.79 28.44
C ASP A 308 11.28 9.78 28.09
N PRO A 309 11.28 8.56 28.64
CA PRO A 309 12.29 7.55 28.31
C PRO A 309 12.31 7.13 26.84
N GLU A 310 11.22 7.38 26.10
CA GLU A 310 11.07 6.98 24.70
C GLU A 310 11.50 8.08 23.72
N GLY A 311 11.55 9.34 24.14
CA GLY A 311 11.91 10.48 23.31
C GLY A 311 11.62 11.86 23.90
N VAL A 312 11.57 12.86 23.03
CA VAL A 312 11.25 14.25 23.38
C VAL A 312 10.05 14.72 22.56
N THR A 313 9.04 15.24 23.25
CA THR A 313 7.83 15.84 22.64
C THR A 313 7.88 17.36 22.74
N PHE A 314 7.66 18.02 21.61
CA PHE A 314 7.42 19.46 21.52
C PHE A 314 5.93 19.69 21.21
N GLU A 315 5.27 20.53 22.02
CA GLU A 315 3.85 20.81 21.90
C GLU A 315 3.58 22.29 21.64
N SER A 316 2.59 22.55 20.78
CA SER A 316 2.04 23.88 20.53
C SER A 316 0.52 23.78 20.46
N GLU A 317 -0.16 24.68 21.16
CA GLU A 317 -1.61 24.83 21.04
C GLU A 317 -1.90 26.08 20.20
N VAL A 318 -2.66 25.91 19.13
CA VAL A 318 -3.02 27.02 18.23
C VAL A 318 -4.52 27.06 18.00
N ASP A 319 -5.09 28.25 18.01
CA ASP A 319 -6.51 28.43 17.72
C ASP A 319 -6.82 28.01 16.26
N CYS A 320 -7.87 27.21 16.09
CA CYS A 320 -8.38 26.87 14.77
C CYS A 320 -9.03 28.09 14.12
N LYS A 321 -8.39 28.63 13.07
CA LYS A 321 -8.90 29.79 12.32
C LYS A 321 -10.23 29.54 11.60
N TYR A 322 -10.60 28.29 11.39
CA TYR A 322 -11.83 27.89 10.68
C TYR A 322 -13.03 27.71 11.62
N CYS A 323 -12.83 27.72 12.94
CA CYS A 323 -13.87 27.54 13.94
C CYS A 323 -14.28 28.88 14.57
N PHE A 324 -15.18 29.61 13.92
CA PHE A 324 -15.57 30.97 14.34
C PHE A 324 -16.35 31.04 15.67
N LYS A 325 -17.05 29.96 16.06
CA LYS A 325 -17.95 29.97 17.23
C LYS A 325 -17.28 29.50 18.51
N ASN A 326 -16.41 28.50 18.41
CA ASN A 326 -15.69 27.91 19.53
C ASN A 326 -14.21 27.97 19.16
N LYS A 327 -13.42 28.81 19.85
CA LYS A 327 -11.96 28.91 19.69
C LYS A 327 -11.31 27.56 20.01
N HIS A 328 -11.37 26.65 19.05
CA HIS A 328 -10.95 25.28 19.22
C HIS A 328 -9.43 25.26 19.19
N GLY A 329 -8.80 24.89 20.29
CA GLY A 329 -7.35 24.66 20.35
C GLY A 329 -6.99 23.39 19.56
N ILE A 330 -6.10 23.55 18.57
CA ILE A 330 -5.44 22.44 17.89
C ILE A 330 -4.12 22.21 18.60
N LEU A 331 -3.94 21.00 19.14
CA LEU A 331 -2.68 20.56 19.73
C LEU A 331 -1.81 19.93 18.65
N ARG A 332 -0.66 20.55 18.39
CA ARG A 332 0.38 20.00 17.50
C ARG A 332 1.43 19.33 18.36
N ARG A 333 1.67 18.04 18.10
CA ARG A 333 2.74 17.26 18.75
C ARG A 333 3.81 16.92 17.74
N PHE A 334 5.04 17.28 18.05
CA PHE A 334 6.24 16.88 17.33
C PHE A 334 7.07 16.02 18.27
N PHE A 335 7.04 14.72 18.07
CA PHE A 335 7.77 13.75 18.89
C PHE A 335 9.04 13.33 18.15
N VAL A 336 10.16 13.22 18.86
CA VAL A 336 11.42 12.74 18.31
C VAL A 336 11.93 11.62 19.19
N SER A 337 12.30 10.50 18.58
CA SER A 337 12.86 9.33 19.25
C SER A 337 14.03 8.78 18.46
N ASN A 338 15.01 8.19 19.16
CA ASN A 338 16.08 7.40 18.56
C ASN A 338 15.78 5.89 18.56
N ASN A 339 14.60 5.49 19.03
CA ASN A 339 14.17 4.10 18.95
C ASN A 339 13.98 3.69 17.50
N GLU A 340 14.19 2.40 17.23
CA GLU A 340 13.78 1.85 15.95
C GLU A 340 12.28 2.10 15.76
N PRO A 341 11.86 2.44 14.53
CA PRO A 341 10.45 2.52 14.24
C PRO A 341 9.76 1.22 14.66
N PRO A 342 8.55 1.27 15.23
CA PRO A 342 7.79 0.07 15.46
C PRO A 342 7.63 -0.64 14.10
N THR A 343 8.39 -1.71 13.91
CA THR A 343 8.29 -2.53 12.71
C THR A 343 6.92 -3.18 12.79
N ILE A 344 5.97 -2.70 11.98
CA ILE A 344 4.61 -3.24 11.87
C ILE A 344 4.65 -4.60 11.12
N ILE A 345 5.70 -5.40 11.33
CA ILE A 345 5.98 -6.67 10.65
C ILE A 345 5.80 -7.85 11.63
N ARG A 346 5.45 -7.63 12.90
CA ARG A 346 5.48 -8.73 13.87
C ARG A 346 4.37 -9.79 13.74
N ASP A 347 3.25 -9.53 13.07
CA ASP A 347 2.11 -10.50 13.06
C ASP A 347 1.50 -10.78 11.67
N TRP A 348 2.26 -11.30 10.70
CA TRP A 348 1.70 -11.75 9.40
C TRP A 348 2.30 -13.05 8.86
N ASP A 349 2.57 -13.99 9.76
CA ASP A 349 2.81 -15.41 9.45
C ASP A 349 1.55 -16.24 9.69
#